data_AF-A0A812YM47-F1
#
_entry.id   AF-A0A812YM47-F1
#
_cell.length_a   1.000
_cell.length_b   1.000
_cell.length_c   1.000
_cell.angle_alpha   90.00
_cell.angle_beta   90.00
_cell.angle_gamma   90.00
#
_symmetry.space_group_name_H-M   'P 1'
#
loop_
_entity.id
_entity.type
_entity.pdbx_description
1 polymer ?
#
loop_
_entity_poly.entity_id
_entity_poly.type
_entity_poly.pdbx_seq_one_letter_code
_entity_poly.pdbx_strand_id
1 'polypeptide(L)'
;MWYVYGEAKQNILDTVPFSSPDIKARYFIRMCIDLHRESKLIKDLSRFSVVPERLLKVAQRNIPDWMHRPFQIFLCDDAKNMTRLLRAALYLGLVLAAHTGMFLVPAEESEDADSQWISPRAAIVAFTLGGLYFLCTATWLLLTIAIKFPIALHEVHADVAKHHFHIPGFVQTLWALWKLLSEGHVAWRFLLLTCCVFAFLLRHFWLLCFILMDFWCQSSVLATVFRAICAPLRSLAMTFLGLVIITFVYAGIGFRFFRDDFHHFCDENIVTCTENILYQGTRAGIVGLSLMLSSTKPGSPDWTERMMYDMSYFIIFGVIVLNTIVGLIVDSFGALRLDMEARENDQRTQTFISCIDRRNVEQVAQMRGIADGFDYHETHRQNKWDYMAFIFHLCETELEELTGPEHYIRSLMDRGDAKWIPIGRSKFLEGSDMGVRPQDRFLRISEQTEYLSRYAAWQGLDGVQAMACCGVAGT
;
A
#
# COMPACT_ATOMS: atom_id res chain seq x y z
N MET A 1 -6.39 -15.06 24.45
CA MET A 1 -5.22 -14.25 24.08
C MET A 1 -5.24 -14.08 22.57
N TRP A 2 -5.36 -12.85 22.09
CA TRP A 2 -5.54 -12.54 20.67
C TRP A 2 -4.19 -12.51 19.96
N TYR A 3 -4.03 -13.33 18.92
CA TYR A 3 -2.83 -13.34 18.10
C TYR A 3 -2.92 -12.20 17.07
N VAL A 4 -2.77 -10.96 17.52
CA VAL A 4 -2.51 -9.83 16.60
C VAL A 4 -1.00 -9.57 16.63
N TYR A 5 -0.31 -10.01 15.58
CA TYR A 5 1.14 -9.89 15.45
C TYR A 5 1.59 -8.42 15.36
N GLY A 6 2.86 -8.19 15.67
CA GLY A 6 3.49 -6.87 15.57
C GLY A 6 3.41 -6.25 14.18
N GLU A 7 3.43 -7.07 13.12
CA GLU A 7 3.33 -6.59 11.73
C GLU A 7 1.92 -6.04 11.41
N ALA A 8 0.85 -6.69 11.89
CA ALA A 8 -0.52 -6.18 11.75
C ALA A 8 -0.71 -4.87 12.53
N LYS A 9 -0.12 -4.78 13.72
CA LYS A 9 -0.08 -3.54 14.52
C LYS A 9 0.65 -2.42 13.80
N GLN A 10 1.80 -2.72 13.20
CA GLN A 10 2.58 -1.74 12.42
C GLN A 10 1.81 -1.28 11.19
N ASN A 11 1.16 -2.21 10.48
CA ASN A 11 0.33 -1.89 9.33
C ASN A 11 -0.83 -0.93 9.67
N ILE A 12 -1.44 -1.05 10.87
CA ILE A 12 -2.41 -0.05 11.35
C ILE A 12 -1.75 1.33 11.44
N LEU A 13 -0.57 1.43 12.06
CA LEU A 13 0.11 2.71 12.24
C LEU A 13 0.51 3.36 10.90
N ASP A 14 0.92 2.55 9.93
CA ASP A 14 1.36 3.03 8.62
C ASP A 14 0.18 3.41 7.70
N THR A 15 -0.95 2.72 7.83
CA THR A 15 -2.12 2.89 6.94
C THR A 15 -3.10 3.96 7.43
N VAL A 16 -3.23 4.15 8.75
CA VAL A 16 -4.20 5.09 9.31
C VAL A 16 -3.88 6.53 8.86
N PRO A 17 -4.85 7.26 8.28
CA PRO A 17 -4.64 8.64 7.85
C PRO A 17 -4.51 9.57 9.06
N PHE A 18 -3.66 10.59 8.94
CA PHE A 18 -3.42 11.62 9.96
C PHE A 18 -3.99 12.99 9.57
N SER A 19 -4.76 13.07 8.48
CA SER A 19 -5.30 14.34 7.96
C SER A 19 -6.34 15.00 8.86
N SER A 20 -7.14 14.22 9.58
CA SER A 20 -8.07 14.74 10.60
C SER A 20 -8.32 13.71 11.70
N PRO A 21 -8.56 14.16 12.95
CA PRO A 21 -8.81 13.27 14.09
C PRO A 21 -10.01 12.34 13.91
N ASP A 22 -11.13 12.84 13.37
CA ASP A 22 -12.33 12.03 13.16
C ASP A 22 -12.12 10.92 12.12
N ILE A 23 -11.43 11.24 11.01
CA ILE A 23 -11.11 10.25 9.97
C ILE A 23 -10.14 9.22 10.54
N LYS A 24 -9.10 9.66 11.29
CA LYS A 24 -8.14 8.79 11.98
C LYS A 24 -8.86 7.76 12.86
N ALA A 25 -9.79 8.23 13.70
CA ALA A 25 -10.56 7.37 14.61
C ALA A 25 -11.46 6.37 13.88
N ARG A 26 -12.21 6.81 12.86
CA ARG A 26 -13.08 5.92 12.06
C ARG A 26 -12.28 4.85 11.32
N TYR A 27 -11.15 5.22 10.72
CA TYR A 27 -10.27 4.28 10.02
C TYR A 27 -9.64 3.28 10.99
N PHE A 28 -9.19 3.74 12.15
CA PHE A 28 -8.64 2.86 13.18
C PHE A 28 -9.65 1.79 13.64
N ILE A 29 -10.90 2.20 13.92
CA ILE A 29 -11.98 1.27 14.31
C ILE A 29 -12.25 0.26 13.19
N ARG A 30 -12.36 0.74 11.94
CA ARG A 30 -12.58 -0.14 10.78
C ARG A 30 -11.48 -1.18 10.64
N MET A 31 -10.22 -0.77 10.69
CA MET A 31 -9.08 -1.69 10.61
C MET A 31 -9.08 -2.71 11.74
N CYS A 32 -9.47 -2.31 12.97
CA CYS A 32 -9.61 -3.23 14.08
C CYS A 32 -10.73 -4.26 13.85
N ILE A 33 -11.88 -3.85 13.33
CA ILE A 33 -12.99 -4.77 13.00
C ILE A 33 -12.55 -5.76 11.91
N ASP A 34 -11.86 -5.28 10.87
CA ASP A 34 -11.40 -6.13 9.77
C ASP A 34 -10.36 -7.16 10.26
N LEU A 35 -9.41 -6.73 11.11
CA LEU A 35 -8.46 -7.63 11.77
C LEU A 35 -9.13 -8.63 12.72
N HIS A 36 -10.18 -8.22 13.43
CA HIS A 36 -10.94 -9.12 14.28
C HIS A 36 -11.62 -10.23 13.45
N ARG A 37 -12.25 -9.86 12.31
CA ARG A 37 -12.87 -10.82 11.38
C ARG A 37 -11.86 -11.81 10.83
N GLU A 38 -10.70 -11.31 10.40
CA GLU A 38 -9.60 -12.14 9.93
C GLU A 38 -9.13 -13.11 11.02
N SER A 39 -8.87 -12.61 12.23
CA SER A 39 -8.44 -13.44 13.37
C SER A 39 -9.48 -14.50 13.76
N LYS A 40 -10.77 -14.17 13.73
CA LYS A 40 -11.86 -15.12 14.01
C LYS A 40 -11.90 -16.23 12.96
N LEU A 41 -11.83 -15.86 11.68
CA LEU A 41 -11.83 -16.83 10.59
C LEU A 41 -10.61 -17.76 10.65
N ILE A 42 -9.43 -17.23 10.95
CA ILE A 42 -8.21 -18.05 11.13
C ILE A 42 -8.41 -19.07 12.26
N LYS A 43 -8.99 -18.66 13.39
CA LYS A 43 -9.31 -19.59 14.50
C LYS A 43 -10.28 -20.67 14.03
N ASP A 44 -11.34 -20.31 13.32
CA ASP A 44 -12.35 -21.25 12.84
C ASP A 44 -11.77 -22.24 11.82
N LEU A 45 -10.98 -21.75 10.85
CA LEU A 45 -10.27 -22.57 9.86
C LEU A 45 -9.23 -23.48 10.53
N SER A 46 -8.52 -23.02 11.56
CA SER A 46 -7.55 -23.86 12.29
C SER A 46 -8.20 -25.02 13.04
N ARG A 47 -9.48 -24.87 13.43
CA ARG A 47 -10.29 -25.89 14.12
C ARG A 47 -11.03 -26.80 13.14
N PHE A 48 -11.12 -26.41 11.87
CA PHE A 48 -11.82 -27.18 10.84
C PHE A 48 -11.17 -28.56 10.66
N SER A 49 -12.00 -29.60 10.78
CA SER A 49 -11.62 -30.99 10.59
C SER A 49 -12.28 -31.53 9.31
N VAL A 50 -11.50 -32.20 8.47
CA VAL A 50 -12.00 -32.83 7.24
C VAL A 50 -12.86 -34.08 7.55
N VAL A 51 -12.70 -34.65 8.74
CA VAL A 51 -13.44 -35.84 9.19
C VAL A 51 -14.82 -35.44 9.71
N PRO A 52 -15.91 -36.10 9.27
CA PRO A 52 -17.26 -35.88 9.79
C PRO A 52 -17.33 -36.04 11.31
N GLU A 53 -18.13 -35.23 12.01
CA GLU A 53 -18.23 -35.20 13.47
C GLU A 53 -18.45 -36.58 14.12
N ARG A 54 -19.21 -37.45 13.44
CA ARG A 54 -19.50 -38.82 13.90
C ARG A 54 -18.25 -39.69 14.03
N LEU A 55 -17.23 -39.45 13.21
CA LEU A 55 -15.97 -40.21 13.18
C LEU A 55 -14.82 -39.46 13.87
N LEU A 56 -15.04 -38.22 14.31
CA LEU A 56 -14.02 -37.36 14.91
C LEU A 56 -13.33 -38.01 16.11
N LYS A 57 -14.11 -38.67 17.00
CA LYS A 57 -13.59 -39.36 18.19
C LYS A 57 -12.72 -40.58 17.85
N VAL A 58 -13.00 -41.25 16.72
CA VAL A 58 -12.22 -42.40 16.24
C VAL A 58 -10.95 -41.91 15.54
N ALA A 59 -11.06 -40.85 14.73
CA ALA A 59 -9.94 -40.21 14.07
C ALA A 59 -8.93 -39.64 15.07
N GLN A 60 -9.37 -38.91 16.11
CA GLN A 60 -8.50 -38.40 17.17
C GLN A 60 -7.67 -39.47 17.89
N ARG A 61 -8.15 -40.73 17.89
CA ARG A 61 -7.48 -41.84 18.56
C ARG A 61 -6.46 -42.55 17.68
N ASN A 62 -6.66 -42.55 16.36
CA ASN A 62 -5.89 -43.36 15.40
C ASN A 62 -5.07 -42.51 14.40
N ILE A 63 -5.36 -41.22 14.27
CA ILE A 63 -4.80 -40.34 13.25
C ILE A 63 -4.11 -39.15 13.93
N PRO A 64 -2.85 -38.84 13.59
CA PRO A 64 -2.19 -37.63 14.04
C PRO A 64 -2.97 -36.35 13.73
N ASP A 65 -2.86 -35.33 14.58
CA ASP A 65 -3.61 -34.06 14.48
C ASP A 65 -3.52 -33.38 13.11
N TRP A 66 -2.36 -33.45 12.48
CA TRP A 66 -2.11 -32.82 11.19
C TRP A 66 -2.90 -33.42 10.02
N MET A 67 -3.30 -34.69 10.11
CA MET A 67 -3.93 -35.39 8.99
C MET A 67 -5.46 -35.22 8.98
N HIS A 68 -6.09 -34.97 10.12
CA HIS A 68 -7.51 -34.65 10.19
C HIS A 68 -7.79 -33.14 10.24
N ARG A 69 -6.81 -32.32 10.64
CA ARG A 69 -6.83 -30.85 10.59
C ARG A 69 -5.70 -30.30 9.72
N PRO A 70 -5.83 -30.35 8.39
CA PRO A 70 -4.75 -29.96 7.47
C PRO A 70 -4.35 -28.49 7.63
N PHE A 71 -5.31 -27.63 7.97
CA PHE A 71 -5.07 -26.20 8.17
C PHE A 71 -4.39 -25.88 9.50
N GLN A 72 -4.39 -26.79 10.49
CA GLN A 72 -3.80 -26.53 11.79
C GLN A 72 -2.28 -26.33 11.69
N ILE A 73 -1.57 -27.06 10.83
CA ILE A 73 -0.11 -26.86 10.66
C ILE A 73 0.18 -25.46 10.12
N PHE A 74 -0.56 -25.04 9.09
CA PHE A 74 -0.29 -23.79 8.39
C PHE A 74 -0.78 -22.57 9.16
N LEU A 75 -1.94 -22.67 9.82
CA LEU A 75 -2.59 -21.59 10.56
C LEU A 75 -2.18 -21.50 12.03
N CYS A 76 -1.51 -22.51 12.60
CA CYS A 76 -0.90 -22.39 13.91
C CYS A 76 0.31 -21.45 13.80
N ASP A 77 0.18 -20.23 14.31
CA ASP A 77 1.05 -19.10 13.98
C ASP A 77 1.04 -18.69 12.50
N ASP A 78 -0.16 -18.58 11.92
CA ASP A 78 -0.46 -18.17 10.55
C ASP A 78 0.49 -17.10 9.97
N ALA A 79 0.66 -15.95 10.62
CA ALA A 79 1.50 -14.87 10.09
C ALA A 79 2.97 -15.28 9.97
N LYS A 80 3.51 -15.99 10.97
CA LYS A 80 4.91 -16.47 10.93
C LYS A 80 5.10 -17.52 9.85
N ASN A 81 4.16 -18.46 9.73
CA ASN A 81 4.27 -19.54 8.76
C ASN A 81 4.07 -19.05 7.33
N MET A 82 3.11 -18.15 7.09
CA MET A 82 2.94 -17.50 5.79
C MET A 82 4.18 -16.69 5.40
N THR A 83 4.77 -15.93 6.32
CA THR A 83 6.01 -15.18 6.07
C THR A 83 7.22 -16.10 5.85
N ARG A 84 7.34 -17.20 6.60
CA ARG A 84 8.38 -18.22 6.35
C ARG A 84 8.23 -18.85 4.97
N LEU A 85 7.01 -19.12 4.54
CA LEU A 85 6.70 -19.74 3.27
C LEU A 85 7.00 -18.76 2.11
N LEU A 86 6.71 -17.46 2.28
CA LEU A 86 7.14 -16.41 1.36
C LEU A 86 8.67 -16.30 1.25
N ARG A 87 9.37 -16.33 2.40
CA ARG A 87 10.84 -16.31 2.42
C ARG A 87 11.42 -17.56 1.77
N ALA A 88 10.83 -18.74 2.01
CA ALA A 88 11.26 -19.97 1.37
C ALA A 88 11.07 -19.92 -0.15
N ALA A 89 9.93 -19.43 -0.63
CA ALA A 89 9.69 -19.19 -2.05
C ALA A 89 10.72 -18.21 -2.64
N LEU A 90 11.07 -17.15 -1.90
CA LEU A 90 12.08 -16.18 -2.33
C LEU A 90 13.47 -16.81 -2.46
N TYR A 91 13.91 -17.57 -1.44
CA TYR A 91 15.20 -18.26 -1.49
C TYR A 91 15.24 -19.29 -2.62
N LEU A 92 14.16 -20.04 -2.83
CA LEU A 92 14.02 -20.97 -3.96
C LEU A 92 14.11 -20.23 -5.30
N GLY A 93 13.43 -19.09 -5.43
CA GLY A 93 13.49 -18.24 -6.63
C GLY A 93 14.89 -17.68 -6.90
N LEU A 94 15.60 -17.23 -5.87
CA LEU A 94 16.98 -16.75 -5.97
C LEU A 94 17.95 -17.85 -6.41
N VAL A 95 17.87 -19.03 -5.79
CA VAL A 95 18.70 -20.19 -6.14
C VAL A 95 18.37 -20.67 -7.56
N LEU A 96 17.09 -20.69 -7.92
CA LEU A 96 16.64 -21.07 -9.25
C LEU A 96 17.18 -20.08 -10.31
N ALA A 97 17.08 -18.78 -10.08
CA ALA A 97 17.59 -17.75 -10.98
C ALA A 97 19.11 -17.81 -11.14
N ALA A 98 19.85 -18.08 -10.05
CA ALA A 98 21.30 -18.28 -10.11
C ALA A 98 21.64 -19.53 -10.93
N HIS A 99 20.91 -20.63 -10.72
CA HIS A 99 21.09 -21.86 -11.47
C HIS A 99 20.77 -21.68 -12.96
N THR A 100 19.62 -21.09 -13.31
CA THR A 100 19.28 -20.82 -14.71
C THR A 100 20.27 -19.85 -15.34
N GLY A 101 20.71 -18.81 -14.65
CA GLY A 101 21.72 -17.88 -15.16
C GLY A 101 23.09 -18.51 -15.45
N MET A 102 23.52 -19.50 -14.66
CA MET A 102 24.80 -20.19 -14.85
C MET A 102 24.75 -21.29 -15.92
N PHE A 103 23.63 -22.00 -16.05
CA PHE A 103 23.53 -23.22 -16.87
C PHE A 103 22.69 -23.08 -18.13
N LEU A 104 22.10 -21.90 -18.39
CA LEU A 104 21.45 -21.58 -19.65
C LEU A 104 22.51 -21.13 -20.66
N VAL A 105 23.14 -22.09 -21.32
CA VAL A 105 24.16 -21.87 -22.35
C VAL A 105 23.58 -22.36 -23.68
N PRO A 106 23.65 -21.57 -24.76
CA PRO A 106 23.25 -22.06 -26.08
C PRO A 106 24.12 -23.28 -26.42
N ALA A 107 23.50 -24.36 -26.89
CA ALA A 107 24.26 -25.52 -27.34
C ALA A 107 25.16 -25.11 -28.51
N GLU A 108 26.47 -25.36 -28.40
CA GLU A 108 27.38 -25.22 -29.54
C GLU A 108 26.93 -26.17 -30.66
N GLU A 109 26.97 -25.67 -31.89
CA GLU A 109 26.61 -26.30 -33.16
C GLU A 109 26.55 -27.84 -33.11
N SER A 110 25.34 -28.36 -32.87
CA SER A 110 24.97 -29.74 -33.18
C SER A 110 23.62 -29.70 -33.88
N GLU A 111 23.43 -30.54 -34.89
CA GLU A 111 22.39 -30.48 -35.92
C GLU A 111 20.92 -30.51 -35.41
N ASP A 112 20.71 -30.59 -34.09
CA ASP A 112 19.42 -30.49 -33.38
C ASP A 112 19.26 -29.17 -32.57
N ALA A 113 19.91 -28.10 -33.05
CA ALA A 113 20.20 -26.84 -32.34
C ALA A 113 18.99 -26.01 -31.83
N ASP A 114 17.75 -26.34 -32.18
CA ASP A 114 16.61 -25.45 -31.90
C ASP A 114 15.98 -25.62 -30.50
N SER A 115 16.35 -26.64 -29.70
CA SER A 115 15.51 -27.03 -28.55
C SER A 115 16.16 -27.20 -27.18
N GLN A 116 17.49 -27.18 -27.05
CA GLN A 116 18.15 -27.42 -25.76
C GLN A 116 19.17 -26.34 -25.37
N TRP A 117 18.64 -25.24 -24.84
CA TRP A 117 19.38 -24.17 -24.15
C TRP A 117 19.90 -24.59 -22.76
N ILE A 118 19.74 -25.86 -22.38
CA ILE A 118 20.07 -26.36 -21.04
C ILE A 118 20.49 -27.83 -21.11
N SER A 119 21.55 -28.18 -20.39
CA SER A 119 21.99 -29.58 -20.29
C SER A 119 20.91 -30.44 -19.60
N PRO A 120 20.79 -31.74 -19.93
CA PRO A 120 19.76 -32.60 -19.33
C PRO A 120 19.79 -32.65 -17.79
N ARG A 121 20.99 -32.61 -17.20
CA ARG A 121 21.15 -32.58 -15.73
C ARG A 121 20.68 -31.25 -15.13
N ALA A 122 21.05 -30.13 -15.76
CA ALA A 122 20.58 -28.81 -15.33
C ALA A 122 19.06 -28.66 -15.52
N ALA A 123 18.48 -29.26 -16.55
CA ALA A 123 17.03 -29.27 -16.75
C ALA A 123 16.28 -29.97 -15.61
N ILE A 124 16.81 -31.11 -15.12
CA ILE A 124 16.24 -31.82 -13.97
C ILE A 124 16.28 -30.93 -12.72
N VAL A 125 17.41 -30.27 -12.46
CA VAL A 125 17.56 -29.37 -11.29
C VAL A 125 16.64 -28.15 -11.41
N ALA A 126 16.52 -27.54 -12.58
CA ALA A 126 15.60 -26.42 -12.82
C ALA A 126 14.14 -26.84 -12.63
N PHE A 127 13.77 -28.04 -13.09
CA PHE A 127 12.43 -28.60 -12.91
C PHE A 127 12.12 -28.89 -11.44
N THR A 128 13.06 -29.48 -10.68
CA THR A 128 12.84 -29.77 -9.26
C THR A 128 12.75 -28.48 -8.42
N LEU A 129 13.67 -27.53 -8.61
CA LEU A 129 13.65 -26.25 -7.91
C LEU A 129 12.42 -25.41 -8.29
N GLY A 130 12.09 -25.33 -9.58
CA GLY A 130 10.90 -24.63 -10.04
C GLY A 130 9.61 -25.29 -9.55
N GLY A 131 9.56 -26.62 -9.50
CA GLY A 131 8.42 -27.37 -8.93
C GLY A 131 8.25 -27.12 -7.43
N LEU A 132 9.35 -27.07 -6.68
CA LEU A 132 9.33 -26.68 -5.26
C LEU A 132 8.84 -25.24 -5.08
N TYR A 133 9.31 -24.30 -5.92
CA TYR A 133 8.81 -22.93 -5.92
C TYR A 133 7.30 -22.89 -6.22
N PHE A 134 6.84 -23.60 -7.25
CA PHE A 134 5.44 -23.66 -7.62
C PHE A 134 4.58 -24.18 -6.46
N LEU A 135 4.96 -25.29 -5.83
CA LEU A 135 4.25 -25.87 -4.69
C LEU A 135 4.20 -24.90 -3.51
N CYS A 136 5.32 -24.24 -3.20
CA CYS A 136 5.40 -23.24 -2.14
C CYS A 136 4.43 -22.08 -2.42
N THR A 137 4.56 -21.43 -3.56
CA THR A 137 3.77 -20.24 -3.92
C THR A 137 2.29 -20.57 -4.14
N ALA A 138 1.96 -21.75 -4.68
CA ALA A 138 0.59 -22.23 -4.79
C ALA A 138 -0.03 -22.52 -3.41
N THR A 139 0.73 -23.12 -2.48
CA THR A 139 0.26 -23.33 -1.11
C THR A 139 -0.03 -22.00 -0.43
N TRP A 140 0.85 -21.01 -0.60
CA TRP A 140 0.62 -19.64 -0.11
C TRP A 140 -0.69 -19.07 -0.66
N LEU A 141 -0.88 -19.13 -1.99
CA LEU A 141 -2.04 -18.56 -2.67
C LEU A 141 -3.34 -19.24 -2.21
N LEU A 142 -3.34 -20.57 -2.08
CA LEU A 142 -4.48 -21.33 -1.60
C LEU A 142 -4.86 -20.96 -0.16
N LEU A 143 -3.87 -20.78 0.72
CA LEU A 143 -4.11 -20.33 2.09
C LEU A 143 -4.67 -18.91 2.11
N THR A 144 -4.11 -17.99 1.32
CA THR A 144 -4.63 -16.62 1.21
C THR A 144 -6.05 -16.59 0.66
N ILE A 145 -6.36 -17.41 -0.35
CA ILE A 145 -7.72 -17.53 -0.89
C ILE A 145 -8.66 -18.09 0.17
N ALA A 146 -8.27 -19.13 0.91
CA ALA A 146 -9.09 -19.71 1.97
C ALA A 146 -9.42 -18.70 3.09
N ILE A 147 -8.48 -17.82 3.44
CA ILE A 147 -8.68 -16.78 4.47
C ILE A 147 -9.47 -15.59 3.92
N LYS A 148 -9.08 -15.02 2.77
CA LYS A 148 -9.66 -13.76 2.31
C LYS A 148 -10.96 -13.90 1.53
N PHE A 149 -11.19 -15.03 0.86
CA PHE A 149 -12.41 -15.25 0.09
C PHE A 149 -13.71 -15.10 0.91
N PRO A 150 -13.88 -15.72 2.09
CA PRO A 150 -15.11 -15.55 2.88
C PRO A 150 -15.29 -14.11 3.37
N ILE A 151 -14.21 -13.39 3.66
CA ILE A 151 -14.25 -11.97 4.05
C ILE A 151 -14.73 -11.12 2.86
N ALA A 152 -14.12 -11.31 1.68
CA ALA A 152 -14.51 -10.62 0.46
C ALA A 152 -15.96 -10.92 0.06
N LEU A 153 -16.40 -12.16 0.25
CA LEU A 153 -17.77 -12.57 0.00
C LEU A 153 -18.75 -11.88 0.95
N HIS A 154 -18.43 -11.79 2.24
CA HIS A 154 -19.27 -11.08 3.21
C HIS A 154 -19.36 -9.58 2.90
N GLU A 155 -18.25 -8.94 2.50
CA GLU A 155 -18.25 -7.53 2.08
C GLU A 155 -19.15 -7.30 0.87
N VAL A 156 -19.03 -8.16 -0.14
CA VAL A 156 -19.88 -8.12 -1.34
C VAL A 156 -21.36 -8.26 -0.98
N HIS A 157 -21.72 -9.23 -0.13
CA HIS A 157 -23.11 -9.40 0.31
C HIS A 157 -23.61 -8.15 1.07
N ALA A 158 -22.79 -7.56 1.93
CA ALA A 158 -23.14 -6.34 2.67
C ALA A 158 -23.31 -5.13 1.73
N ASP A 159 -22.46 -4.98 0.72
CA ASP A 159 -22.56 -3.92 -0.28
C ASP A 159 -23.82 -4.07 -1.14
N VAL A 160 -24.14 -5.29 -1.57
CA VAL A 160 -25.35 -5.59 -2.35
C VAL A 160 -26.61 -5.32 -1.52
N ALA A 161 -26.63 -5.74 -0.25
CA ALA A 161 -27.74 -5.49 0.68
C ALA A 161 -27.95 -3.98 0.90
N LYS A 162 -26.87 -3.21 1.03
CA LYS A 162 -26.93 -1.75 1.20
C LYS A 162 -27.53 -1.05 -0.02
N HIS A 163 -27.14 -1.46 -1.22
CA HIS A 163 -27.61 -0.84 -2.48
C HIS A 163 -28.92 -1.43 -3.02
N HIS A 164 -29.60 -2.31 -2.28
CA HIS A 164 -30.87 -2.93 -2.66
C HIS A 164 -30.84 -3.58 -4.05
N PHE A 165 -29.70 -4.16 -4.44
CA PHE A 165 -29.52 -4.81 -5.74
C PHE A 165 -29.92 -6.29 -5.66
N HIS A 166 -30.77 -6.77 -6.58
CA HIS A 166 -31.08 -8.20 -6.70
C HIS A 166 -30.09 -8.89 -7.64
N ILE A 167 -28.96 -9.36 -7.10
CA ILE A 167 -27.93 -10.09 -7.85
C ILE A 167 -27.96 -11.57 -7.43
N PRO A 168 -27.98 -12.54 -8.37
CA PRO A 168 -27.96 -13.96 -8.03
C PRO A 168 -26.67 -14.34 -7.29
N GLY A 169 -26.77 -15.25 -6.32
CA GLY A 169 -25.65 -15.61 -5.42
C GLY A 169 -24.38 -16.05 -6.15
N PHE A 170 -24.49 -16.74 -7.28
CA PHE A 170 -23.32 -17.13 -8.10
C PHE A 170 -22.54 -15.91 -8.62
N VAL A 171 -23.23 -14.86 -9.07
CA VAL A 171 -22.56 -13.63 -9.54
C VAL A 171 -21.87 -12.91 -8.39
N GLN A 172 -22.44 -12.94 -7.19
CA GLN A 172 -21.79 -12.39 -5.98
C GLN A 172 -20.51 -13.16 -5.64
N THR A 173 -20.51 -14.50 -5.76
CA THR A 173 -19.30 -15.31 -5.55
C THR A 173 -18.22 -15.04 -6.58
N LEU A 174 -18.59 -14.88 -7.86
CA LEU A 174 -17.65 -14.50 -8.92
C LEU A 174 -17.08 -13.10 -8.69
N TRP A 175 -17.91 -12.16 -8.26
CA TRP A 175 -17.46 -10.79 -7.97
C TRP A 175 -16.50 -10.76 -6.78
N ALA A 176 -16.77 -11.52 -5.72
CA ALA A 176 -15.86 -11.67 -4.58
C ALA A 176 -14.52 -12.32 -4.99
N LEU A 177 -14.57 -13.37 -5.83
CA LEU A 177 -13.37 -14.02 -6.36
C LEU A 177 -12.55 -13.06 -7.23
N TRP A 178 -13.20 -12.30 -8.10
CA TRP A 178 -12.54 -11.30 -8.94
C TRP A 178 -11.91 -10.18 -8.12
N LYS A 179 -12.62 -9.67 -7.10
CA LYS A 179 -12.09 -8.68 -6.16
C LYS A 179 -10.82 -9.18 -5.50
N LEU A 180 -10.82 -10.43 -5.02
CA LEU A 180 -9.65 -11.05 -4.41
C LEU A 180 -8.49 -11.25 -5.39
N LEU A 181 -8.77 -11.76 -6.59
CA LEU A 181 -7.75 -11.96 -7.64
C LEU A 181 -7.17 -10.64 -8.14
N SER A 182 -7.91 -9.54 -8.02
CA SER A 182 -7.45 -8.18 -8.37
C SER A 182 -6.58 -7.53 -7.29
N GLU A 183 -6.46 -8.11 -6.10
CA GLU A 183 -5.52 -7.61 -5.10
C GLU A 183 -4.07 -7.74 -5.61
N GLY A 184 -3.29 -6.66 -5.57
CA GLY A 184 -1.97 -6.62 -6.22
C GLY A 184 -1.02 -7.76 -5.84
N HIS A 185 -0.97 -8.16 -4.56
CA HIS A 185 -0.12 -9.28 -4.12
C HIS A 185 -0.60 -10.65 -4.61
N VAL A 186 -1.91 -10.85 -4.72
CA VAL A 186 -2.52 -12.11 -5.19
C VAL A 186 -2.39 -12.19 -6.71
N ALA A 187 -2.73 -11.11 -7.42
CA ALA A 187 -2.60 -10.99 -8.86
C ALA A 187 -1.16 -11.26 -9.33
N TRP A 188 -0.19 -10.65 -8.65
CA TRP A 188 1.23 -10.81 -8.98
C TRP A 188 1.71 -12.26 -8.84
N ARG A 189 1.36 -12.94 -7.73
CA ARG A 189 1.75 -14.34 -7.52
C ARG A 189 1.02 -15.29 -8.44
N PHE A 190 -0.23 -15.00 -8.78
CA PHE A 190 -0.95 -15.73 -9.82
C PHE A 190 -0.23 -15.61 -11.17
N LEU A 191 0.19 -14.40 -11.57
CA LEU A 191 1.00 -14.18 -12.78
C LEU A 191 2.29 -15.02 -12.76
N LEU A 192 3.04 -15.00 -11.66
CA LEU A 192 4.27 -15.79 -11.52
C LEU A 192 4.02 -17.30 -11.63
N LEU A 193 2.93 -17.81 -11.05
CA LEU A 193 2.53 -19.21 -11.21
C LEU A 193 2.18 -19.53 -12.66
N THR A 194 1.47 -18.65 -13.37
CA THR A 194 1.18 -18.86 -14.80
C THR A 194 2.45 -18.87 -15.65
N CYS A 195 3.43 -18.00 -15.36
CA CYS A 195 4.74 -18.03 -15.99
C CYS A 195 5.48 -19.34 -15.71
N CYS A 196 5.41 -19.85 -14.48
CA CYS A 196 6.02 -21.13 -14.09
C CYS A 196 5.40 -22.32 -14.84
N VAL A 197 4.07 -22.38 -14.94
CA VAL A 197 3.37 -23.41 -15.72
C VAL A 197 3.74 -23.33 -17.20
N PHE A 198 3.77 -22.13 -17.78
CA PHE A 198 4.17 -21.92 -19.17
C PHE A 198 5.62 -22.34 -19.43
N ALA A 199 6.53 -22.06 -18.49
CA ALA A 199 7.93 -22.50 -18.54
C ALA A 199 8.05 -24.04 -18.60
N PHE A 200 7.23 -24.77 -17.84
CA PHE A 200 7.24 -26.23 -17.85
C PHE A 200 6.55 -26.83 -19.07
N LEU A 201 5.40 -26.29 -19.48
CA LEU A 201 4.63 -26.79 -20.62
C LEU A 201 5.40 -26.65 -21.94
N LEU A 202 6.04 -25.49 -22.14
CA LEU A 202 6.81 -25.24 -23.37
C LEU A 202 8.28 -25.66 -23.27
N ARG A 203 8.71 -26.21 -22.12
CA ARG A 203 10.13 -26.51 -21.82
C ARG A 203 11.07 -25.31 -21.99
N HIS A 204 10.55 -24.09 -21.91
CA HIS A 204 11.31 -22.85 -21.98
C HIS A 204 11.75 -22.42 -20.58
N PHE A 205 12.80 -23.05 -20.06
CA PHE A 205 13.30 -22.81 -18.71
C PHE A 205 13.80 -21.38 -18.45
N TRP A 206 14.14 -20.61 -19.49
CA TRP A 206 14.56 -19.20 -19.34
C TRP A 206 13.47 -18.31 -18.71
N LEU A 207 12.19 -18.67 -18.88
CA LEU A 207 11.06 -17.96 -18.28
C LEU A 207 11.07 -18.01 -16.75
N LEU A 208 11.76 -18.99 -16.15
CA LEU A 208 11.93 -19.07 -14.70
C LEU A 208 12.73 -17.89 -14.14
N CYS A 209 13.48 -17.15 -14.97
CA CYS A 209 14.15 -15.91 -14.55
C CYS A 209 13.16 -14.83 -14.09
N PHE A 210 11.93 -14.81 -14.62
CA PHE A 210 10.90 -13.83 -14.20
C PHE A 210 10.46 -14.03 -12.75
N ILE A 211 10.64 -15.23 -12.18
CA ILE A 211 10.35 -15.51 -10.76
C ILE A 211 11.17 -14.61 -9.82
N LEU A 212 12.37 -14.18 -10.25
CA LEU A 212 13.21 -13.27 -9.46
C LEU A 212 12.54 -11.91 -9.19
N MET A 213 11.58 -11.51 -10.03
CA MET A 213 10.84 -10.26 -9.82
C MET A 213 10.01 -10.27 -8.54
N ASP A 214 9.71 -11.43 -7.95
CA ASP A 214 9.04 -11.53 -6.64
C ASP A 214 9.82 -10.82 -5.51
N PHE A 215 11.15 -10.72 -5.64
CA PHE A 215 12.00 -10.00 -4.69
C PHE A 215 11.59 -8.53 -4.52
N TRP A 216 11.20 -7.86 -5.61
CA TRP A 216 10.80 -6.46 -5.60
C TRP A 216 9.52 -6.23 -4.80
N CYS A 217 8.59 -7.17 -4.84
CA CYS A 217 7.32 -7.09 -4.14
C CYS A 217 7.40 -7.51 -2.67
N GLN A 218 8.36 -8.37 -2.30
CA GLN A 218 8.54 -8.80 -0.91
C GLN A 218 9.30 -7.78 -0.05
N SER A 219 10.18 -6.96 -0.64
CA SER A 219 10.93 -5.94 0.10
C SER A 219 10.14 -4.65 0.23
N SER A 220 9.85 -4.23 1.46
CA SER A 220 9.18 -2.96 1.74
C SER A 220 9.97 -1.74 1.23
N VAL A 221 11.30 -1.82 1.26
CA VAL A 221 12.19 -0.75 0.76
C VAL A 221 12.10 -0.64 -0.76
N LEU A 222 12.22 -1.76 -1.48
CA LEU A 222 12.15 -1.74 -2.95
C LEU A 222 10.74 -1.40 -3.45
N ALA A 223 9.70 -1.88 -2.76
CA ALA A 223 8.32 -1.52 -3.07
C ALA A 223 8.08 -0.01 -2.93
N THR A 224 8.72 0.63 -1.94
CA THR A 224 8.69 2.08 -1.74
C THR A 224 9.34 2.81 -2.91
N VAL A 225 10.51 2.33 -3.38
CA VAL A 225 11.19 2.87 -4.57
C VAL A 225 10.34 2.71 -5.83
N PHE A 226 9.76 1.54 -6.05
CA PHE A 226 8.90 1.28 -7.21
C PHE A 226 7.64 2.17 -7.19
N ARG A 227 7.01 2.32 -6.01
CA ARG A 227 5.87 3.23 -5.83
C ARG A 227 6.25 4.68 -6.16
N ALA A 228 7.43 5.15 -5.77
CA ALA A 228 7.91 6.48 -6.13
C ALA A 228 8.03 6.67 -7.66
N ILE A 229 8.55 5.67 -8.37
CA ILE A 229 8.70 5.73 -9.84
C ILE A 229 7.34 5.66 -10.55
N CYS A 230 6.41 4.84 -10.05
CA CYS A 230 5.09 4.66 -10.66
C CYS A 230 4.06 5.74 -10.28
N ALA A 231 4.28 6.50 -9.21
CA ALA A 231 3.33 7.55 -8.80
C ALA A 231 3.08 8.62 -9.88
N PRO A 232 4.10 9.17 -10.56
CA PRO A 232 3.91 10.14 -11.63
C PRO A 232 3.72 9.48 -13.01
N LEU A 233 3.38 8.19 -13.11
CA LEU A 233 3.36 7.45 -14.39
C LEU A 233 2.49 8.13 -15.45
N ARG A 234 1.37 8.76 -15.05
CA ARG A 234 0.51 9.51 -15.96
C ARG A 234 1.24 10.72 -16.56
N SER A 235 1.89 11.52 -15.72
CA SER A 235 2.65 12.69 -16.17
C SER A 235 3.83 12.25 -17.03
N LEU A 236 4.54 11.21 -16.60
CA LEU A 236 5.66 10.62 -17.33
C LEU A 236 5.24 10.12 -18.72
N ALA A 237 4.10 9.44 -18.84
CA ALA A 237 3.55 8.98 -20.11
C ALA A 237 3.20 10.16 -21.05
N MET A 238 2.64 11.25 -20.51
CA MET A 238 2.39 12.46 -21.29
C MET A 238 3.70 13.13 -21.75
N THR A 239 4.73 13.13 -20.92
CA THR A 239 6.06 13.65 -21.28
C THR A 239 6.72 12.79 -22.37
N PHE A 240 6.64 11.46 -22.29
CA PHE A 240 7.12 10.57 -23.35
C PHE A 240 6.33 10.73 -24.66
N LEU A 241 5.02 10.94 -24.58
CA LEU A 241 4.23 11.27 -25.77
C LEU A 241 4.71 12.59 -26.41
N GLY A 242 4.95 13.61 -25.59
CA GLY A 242 5.53 14.87 -26.04
C GLY A 242 6.91 14.71 -26.68
N LEU A 243 7.78 13.86 -26.09
CA LEU A 243 9.09 13.49 -26.63
C LEU A 243 8.94 12.90 -28.04
N VAL A 244 8.07 11.91 -28.23
CA VAL A 244 7.84 11.28 -29.54
C VAL A 244 7.32 12.28 -30.57
N ILE A 245 6.39 13.16 -30.19
CA ILE A 245 5.84 14.19 -31.08
C ILE A 245 6.93 15.18 -31.50
N ILE A 246 7.74 15.68 -30.55
CA ILE A 246 8.85 16.60 -30.85
C ILE A 246 9.85 15.92 -31.78
N THR A 247 10.24 14.67 -31.48
CA THR A 247 11.17 13.92 -32.32
C THR A 247 10.60 13.69 -33.72
N PHE A 248 9.31 13.43 -33.87
CA PHE A 248 8.66 13.30 -35.17
C PHE A 248 8.69 14.60 -35.99
N VAL A 249 8.50 15.76 -35.34
CA VAL A 249 8.64 17.07 -36.01
C VAL A 249 10.09 17.30 -36.47
N TYR A 250 11.07 17.01 -35.61
CA TYR A 250 12.49 17.09 -35.98
C TYR A 250 12.83 16.13 -37.12
N ALA A 251 12.33 14.89 -37.08
CA ALA A 251 12.50 13.93 -38.16
C ALA A 251 11.90 14.45 -39.48
N GLY A 252 10.72 15.07 -39.45
CA GLY A 252 10.11 15.67 -40.64
C GLY A 252 10.93 16.83 -41.23
N ILE A 253 11.47 17.71 -40.38
CA ILE A 253 12.35 18.82 -40.81
C ILE A 253 13.66 18.24 -41.36
N GLY A 254 14.30 17.34 -40.64
CA GLY A 254 15.53 16.66 -41.04
C GLY A 254 15.38 15.91 -42.35
N PHE A 255 14.29 15.15 -42.52
CA PHE A 255 13.98 14.41 -43.75
C PHE A 255 13.72 15.33 -44.95
N ARG A 256 13.19 16.55 -44.72
CA ARG A 256 12.89 17.48 -45.81
C ARG A 256 14.09 18.31 -46.26
N PHE A 257 14.93 18.73 -45.32
CA PHE A 257 16.02 19.69 -45.57
C PHE A 257 17.42 19.07 -45.51
N PHE A 258 17.64 18.07 -44.64
CA PHE A 258 18.97 17.52 -44.33
C PHE A 258 19.08 16.02 -44.63
N ARG A 259 18.26 15.48 -45.53
CA ARG A 259 18.17 14.03 -45.79
C ARG A 259 19.53 13.41 -46.11
N ASP A 260 20.32 14.07 -46.95
CA ASP A 260 21.62 13.56 -47.40
C ASP A 260 22.66 13.54 -46.26
N ASP A 261 22.46 14.35 -45.20
CA ASP A 261 23.34 14.36 -44.04
C ASP A 261 23.09 13.19 -43.09
N PHE A 262 21.89 12.60 -43.09
CA PHE A 262 21.50 11.51 -42.18
C PHE A 262 22.06 10.14 -42.56
N HIS A 263 23.00 10.06 -43.51
CA HIS A 263 23.52 8.81 -44.04
C HIS A 263 22.37 7.84 -44.36
N HIS A 264 22.42 6.61 -43.84
CA HIS A 264 21.40 5.58 -44.05
C HIS A 264 20.25 5.60 -43.03
N PHE A 265 20.26 6.52 -42.07
CA PHE A 265 19.30 6.52 -40.97
C PHE A 265 17.91 7.05 -41.36
N CYS A 266 17.80 7.79 -42.47
CA CYS A 266 16.56 8.44 -42.89
C CYS A 266 16.26 8.21 -44.39
N ASP A 267 16.65 7.06 -44.94
CA ASP A 267 16.53 6.77 -46.39
C ASP A 267 15.11 6.42 -46.85
N GLU A 268 14.27 5.81 -46.00
CA GLU A 268 12.96 5.28 -46.44
C GLU A 268 11.82 6.28 -46.26
N ASN A 269 11.45 6.58 -45.02
CA ASN A 269 10.32 7.42 -44.67
C ASN A 269 10.55 8.15 -43.32
N ILE A 270 9.68 9.11 -43.01
CA ILE A 270 9.79 9.93 -41.79
C ILE A 270 9.60 9.07 -40.52
N VAL A 271 8.82 7.99 -40.58
CA VAL A 271 8.60 7.10 -39.42
C VAL A 271 9.89 6.37 -39.08
N THR A 272 10.55 5.72 -40.04
CA THR A 272 11.86 5.08 -39.89
C THR A 272 12.90 6.08 -39.38
N CYS A 273 12.90 7.31 -39.91
CA CYS A 273 13.77 8.38 -39.44
C CYS A 273 13.49 8.76 -37.96
N THR A 274 12.21 8.85 -37.56
CA THR A 274 11.80 9.12 -36.18
C THR A 274 12.23 8.01 -35.22
N GLU A 275 12.02 6.76 -35.61
CA GLU A 275 12.43 5.57 -34.84
C GLU A 275 13.94 5.55 -34.64
N ASN A 276 14.71 5.83 -35.69
CA ASN A 276 16.16 5.92 -35.61
C ASN A 276 16.59 7.05 -34.66
N ILE A 277 16.05 8.27 -34.79
CA ILE A 277 16.35 9.41 -33.90
C ILE A 277 16.04 9.07 -32.44
N LEU A 278 14.90 8.44 -32.15
CA LEU A 278 14.57 7.95 -30.81
C LEU A 278 15.57 6.89 -30.33
N TYR A 279 15.89 5.90 -31.18
CA TYR A 279 16.77 4.80 -30.82
C TYR A 279 18.19 5.27 -30.51
N GLN A 280 18.84 6.05 -31.38
CA GLN A 280 20.18 6.57 -31.05
C GLN A 280 20.14 7.65 -29.99
N GLY A 281 19.06 8.43 -29.90
CA GLY A 281 18.84 9.37 -28.80
C GLY A 281 18.84 8.67 -27.44
N THR A 282 18.26 7.47 -27.34
CA THR A 282 18.32 6.68 -26.09
C THR A 282 19.70 6.03 -25.86
N ARG A 283 20.43 5.65 -26.91
CA ARG A 283 21.75 5.00 -26.79
C ARG A 283 22.90 5.97 -26.49
N ALA A 284 22.93 7.10 -27.17
CA ALA A 284 23.99 8.09 -27.09
C ALA A 284 23.55 9.35 -26.34
N GLY A 285 22.37 9.32 -25.73
CA GLY A 285 21.81 10.44 -24.98
C GLY A 285 21.64 11.68 -25.86
N ILE A 286 22.07 12.81 -25.34
CA ILE A 286 21.87 14.12 -25.97
C ILE A 286 22.57 14.23 -27.34
N VAL A 287 23.68 13.51 -27.55
CA VAL A 287 24.49 13.55 -28.80
C VAL A 287 23.96 12.59 -29.86
N GLY A 288 22.89 11.83 -29.58
CA GLY A 288 22.36 10.81 -30.49
C GLY A 288 21.96 11.31 -31.87
N LEU A 289 21.45 12.54 -31.97
CA LEU A 289 21.14 13.17 -33.27
C LEU A 289 22.43 13.50 -34.02
N SER A 290 23.36 14.23 -33.39
CA SER A 290 24.62 14.66 -34.04
C SER A 290 25.51 13.51 -34.49
N LEU A 291 25.33 12.30 -33.95
CA LEU A 291 26.03 11.08 -34.39
C LEU A 291 25.51 10.51 -35.72
N MET A 292 24.26 10.79 -36.07
CA MET A 292 23.68 10.36 -37.35
C MET A 292 23.99 11.30 -38.49
N LEU A 293 24.17 12.58 -38.19
CA LEU A 293 24.33 13.57 -39.22
C LEU A 293 25.80 13.86 -39.49
N SER A 294 26.09 14.17 -40.75
CA SER A 294 27.42 14.57 -41.19
C SER A 294 27.90 15.86 -40.51
N SER A 295 29.21 15.98 -40.26
CA SER A 295 29.82 17.18 -39.69
C SER A 295 29.94 18.29 -40.74
N THR A 296 29.24 19.41 -40.54
CA THR A 296 29.26 20.57 -41.43
C THR A 296 30.32 21.59 -40.99
N LYS A 297 31.17 22.08 -41.92
CA LYS A 297 32.25 23.04 -41.63
C LYS A 297 31.76 24.49 -41.71
N PRO A 298 32.32 25.41 -40.89
CA PRO A 298 32.07 26.84 -41.00
C PRO A 298 32.40 27.36 -42.41
N GLY A 299 31.47 28.08 -43.03
CA GLY A 299 31.61 28.66 -44.38
C GLY A 299 30.89 27.91 -45.50
N SER A 300 30.26 26.76 -45.22
CA SER A 300 29.32 26.13 -46.15
C SER A 300 27.96 26.86 -46.12
N PRO A 301 27.18 26.85 -47.22
CA PRO A 301 25.92 27.59 -47.32
C PRO A 301 24.90 27.15 -46.25
N ASP A 302 24.86 25.86 -45.93
CA ASP A 302 23.88 25.28 -45.01
C ASP A 302 24.32 25.31 -43.53
N TRP A 303 25.53 25.83 -43.25
CA TRP A 303 26.12 25.80 -41.91
C TRP A 303 25.23 26.48 -40.86
N THR A 304 24.65 27.63 -41.19
CA THR A 304 23.82 28.40 -40.26
C THR A 304 22.52 27.66 -39.95
N GLU A 305 21.84 27.15 -40.98
CA GLU A 305 20.60 26.39 -40.81
C GLU A 305 20.84 25.12 -40.01
N ARG A 306 21.96 24.45 -40.28
CA ARG A 306 22.32 23.23 -39.59
C ARG A 306 22.73 23.45 -38.14
N MET A 307 23.50 24.49 -37.85
CA MET A 307 23.85 24.89 -36.49
C MET A 307 22.59 25.18 -35.67
N MET A 308 21.62 25.89 -36.23
CA MET A 308 20.35 26.19 -35.56
C MET A 308 19.52 24.93 -35.30
N TYR A 309 19.49 24.00 -36.27
CA TYR A 309 18.83 22.71 -36.11
C TYR A 309 19.44 21.88 -34.97
N ASP A 310 20.76 21.67 -34.97
CA ASP A 310 21.46 20.88 -33.96
C ASP A 310 21.38 21.54 -32.55
N MET A 311 21.54 22.86 -32.46
CA MET A 311 21.44 23.61 -31.19
C MET A 311 20.02 23.59 -30.63
N SER A 312 19.00 23.78 -31.48
CA SER A 312 17.61 23.74 -31.03
C SER A 312 17.23 22.35 -30.52
N TYR A 313 17.67 21.28 -31.20
CA TYR A 313 17.46 19.91 -30.74
C TYR A 313 18.14 19.66 -29.40
N PHE A 314 19.40 20.06 -29.24
CA PHE A 314 20.13 19.93 -27.98
C PHE A 314 19.41 20.60 -26.81
N ILE A 315 18.91 21.83 -27.01
CA ILE A 315 18.20 22.58 -25.96
C ILE A 315 16.84 21.95 -25.67
N ILE A 316 16.02 21.69 -26.69
CA ILE A 316 14.65 21.22 -26.50
C ILE A 316 14.63 19.76 -26.02
N PHE A 317 15.26 18.84 -26.75
CA PHE A 317 15.26 17.42 -26.40
C PHE A 317 16.15 17.16 -25.18
N GLY A 318 17.40 17.64 -25.21
CA GLY A 318 18.39 17.34 -24.18
C GLY A 318 18.18 18.11 -22.88
N VAL A 319 18.15 19.43 -22.96
CA VAL A 319 18.08 20.28 -21.75
C VAL A 319 16.67 20.35 -21.18
N ILE A 320 15.63 20.46 -22.01
CA ILE A 320 14.26 20.64 -21.50
C ILE A 320 13.59 19.28 -21.23
N VAL A 321 13.43 18.43 -22.24
CA VAL A 321 12.60 17.22 -22.11
C VAL A 321 13.25 16.17 -21.20
N LEU A 322 14.52 15.82 -21.39
CA LEU A 322 15.18 14.80 -20.54
C LEU A 322 15.29 15.24 -19.07
N ASN A 323 15.63 16.51 -18.80
CA ASN A 323 15.68 17.01 -17.42
C ASN A 323 14.29 17.12 -16.80
N THR A 324 13.24 17.36 -17.58
CA THR A 324 11.86 17.32 -17.08
C THR A 324 11.49 15.91 -16.61
N ILE A 325 11.88 14.85 -17.35
CA ILE A 325 11.64 13.45 -16.94
C ILE A 325 12.32 13.15 -15.60
N VAL A 326 13.60 13.54 -15.45
CA VAL A 326 14.33 13.37 -14.19
C VAL A 326 13.68 14.19 -13.07
N GLY A 327 13.27 15.43 -13.36
CA GLY A 327 12.57 16.31 -12.41
C GLY A 327 11.29 15.67 -11.86
N LEU A 328 10.43 15.12 -12.72
CA LEU A 328 9.20 14.44 -12.31
C LEU A 328 9.46 13.24 -11.37
N ILE A 329 10.53 12.49 -11.62
CA ILE A 329 10.92 11.35 -10.78
C ILE A 329 11.43 11.86 -9.43
N VAL A 330 12.30 12.88 -9.42
CA VAL A 330 12.85 13.48 -8.19
C VAL A 330 11.74 14.09 -7.33
N ASP A 331 10.78 14.79 -7.94
CA ASP A 331 9.63 15.37 -7.23
C ASP A 331 8.78 14.30 -6.55
N SER A 332 8.59 13.14 -7.21
CA SER A 332 7.88 12.01 -6.61
C SER A 332 8.62 11.42 -5.41
N PHE A 333 9.95 11.23 -5.51
CA PHE A 333 10.76 10.82 -4.37
C PHE A 333 10.74 11.85 -3.23
N GLY A 334 10.72 13.14 -3.58
CA GLY A 334 10.58 14.25 -2.64
C GLY A 334 9.23 14.20 -1.90
N ALA A 335 8.13 14.02 -2.62
CA ALA A 335 6.79 13.90 -2.03
C ALA A 335 6.67 12.70 -1.09
N LEU A 336 7.25 11.55 -1.47
CA LEU A 336 7.24 10.36 -0.62
C LEU A 336 8.02 10.57 0.67
N ARG A 337 9.18 11.23 0.60
CA ARG A 337 9.97 11.59 1.78
C ARG A 337 9.22 12.55 2.70
N LEU A 338 8.55 13.56 2.13
CA LEU A 338 7.74 14.50 2.89
C LEU A 338 6.58 13.81 3.62
N ASP A 339 5.91 12.84 2.98
CA ASP A 339 4.84 12.06 3.64
C ASP A 339 5.40 11.21 4.79
N MET A 340 6.55 10.57 4.60
CA MET A 340 7.21 9.80 5.66
C MET A 340 7.61 10.69 6.85
N GLU A 341 8.22 11.84 6.59
CA GLU A 341 8.63 12.80 7.62
C GLU A 341 7.41 13.41 8.34
N ALA A 342 6.35 13.74 7.60
CA ALA A 342 5.11 14.24 8.19
C ALA A 342 4.47 13.22 9.14
N ARG A 343 4.44 11.93 8.77
CA ARG A 343 3.94 10.84 9.62
C ARG A 343 4.78 10.66 10.87
N GLU A 344 6.11 10.64 10.73
CA GLU A 344 7.02 10.52 11.87
C GLU A 344 6.86 11.72 12.82
N ASN A 345 6.69 12.92 12.27
CA ASN A 345 6.43 14.12 13.05
C ASN A 345 5.07 14.07 13.78
N ASP A 346 3.99 13.59 13.12
CA ASP A 346 2.68 13.38 13.78
C ASP A 346 2.81 12.43 14.98
N GLN A 347 3.46 11.28 14.79
CA GLN A 347 3.67 10.29 15.86
C GLN A 347 4.51 10.82 17.03
N ARG A 348 5.42 11.76 16.77
CA ARG A 348 6.26 12.40 17.80
C ARG A 348 5.57 13.56 18.51
N THR A 349 4.62 14.24 17.85
CA THR A 349 4.04 15.50 18.33
C THR A 349 2.61 15.36 18.83
N GLN A 350 1.87 14.33 18.44
CA GLN A 350 0.49 14.12 18.84
C GLN A 350 0.24 12.68 19.31
N THR A 351 -0.65 12.54 20.27
CA THR A 351 -1.13 11.23 20.75
C THR A 351 -1.98 10.52 19.70
N PHE A 352 -1.91 9.20 19.64
CA PHE A 352 -2.52 8.40 18.57
C PHE A 352 -4.05 8.38 18.65
N ILE A 353 -4.61 8.17 19.85
CA ILE A 353 -6.07 8.00 20.04
C ILE A 353 -6.80 9.34 20.21
N SER A 354 -6.29 10.22 21.07
CA SER A 354 -6.97 11.47 21.40
C SER A 354 -6.51 12.67 20.56
N CYS A 355 -5.46 12.54 19.75
CA CYS A 355 -4.92 13.62 18.91
C CYS A 355 -4.57 14.89 19.70
N ILE A 356 -4.16 14.72 20.95
CA ILE A 356 -3.69 15.82 21.82
C ILE A 356 -2.20 16.05 21.56
N ASP A 357 -1.81 17.33 21.46
CA ASP A 357 -0.43 17.76 21.32
C ASP A 357 0.43 17.33 22.53
N ARG A 358 1.63 16.83 22.23
CA ARG A 358 2.64 16.40 23.19
C ARG A 358 2.93 17.45 24.25
N ARG A 359 2.98 18.72 23.88
CA ARG A 359 3.24 19.83 24.81
C ARG A 359 2.22 19.87 25.93
N ASN A 360 0.93 19.69 25.60
CA ASN A 360 -0.15 19.72 26.59
C ASN A 360 -0.07 18.52 27.54
N VAL A 361 0.27 17.35 27.01
CA VAL A 361 0.44 16.12 27.81
C VAL A 361 1.65 16.25 28.74
N GLU A 362 2.79 16.70 28.22
CA GLU A 362 4.02 16.88 29.00
C GLU A 362 3.85 17.93 30.10
N GLN A 363 3.17 19.04 29.82
CA GLN A 363 2.90 20.09 30.81
C GLN A 363 2.11 19.52 32.01
N VAL A 364 1.04 18.76 31.76
CA VAL A 364 0.24 18.14 32.83
C VAL A 364 1.02 17.04 33.55
N ALA A 365 1.82 16.26 32.82
CA ALA A 365 2.64 15.22 33.42
C ALA A 365 3.72 15.79 34.35
N GLN A 366 4.34 16.90 33.95
CA GLN A 366 5.32 17.61 34.76
C GLN A 366 4.70 18.15 36.05
N MET A 367 3.49 18.72 35.98
CA MET A 367 2.74 19.13 37.19
C MET A 367 2.47 17.96 38.15
N ARG A 368 2.43 16.72 37.64
CA ARG A 368 2.22 15.50 38.43
C ARG A 368 3.52 14.78 38.82
N GLY A 369 4.68 15.36 38.51
CA GLY A 369 5.99 14.75 38.80
C GLY A 369 6.28 13.48 37.99
N ILE A 370 5.62 13.29 36.84
CA ILE A 370 5.83 12.12 35.96
C ILE A 370 6.92 12.49 34.95
N ALA A 371 8.05 11.78 34.99
CA ALA A 371 9.06 11.86 33.95
C ALA A 371 8.54 11.16 32.67
N ASP A 372 8.83 11.75 31.51
CA ASP A 372 8.39 11.27 30.19
C ASP A 372 6.86 11.08 30.08
N GLY A 373 6.16 12.18 30.33
CA GLY A 373 4.70 12.21 30.40
C GLY A 373 3.96 11.75 29.15
N PHE A 374 4.53 12.01 27.97
CA PHE A 374 3.93 11.66 26.70
C PHE A 374 3.94 10.14 26.50
N ASP A 375 5.10 9.50 26.64
CA ASP A 375 5.23 8.05 26.50
C ASP A 375 4.44 7.32 27.59
N TYR A 376 4.42 7.85 28.82
CA TYR A 376 3.57 7.32 29.89
C TYR A 376 2.08 7.37 29.54
N HIS A 377 1.62 8.49 28.95
CA HIS A 377 0.22 8.62 28.53
C HIS A 377 -0.13 7.66 27.41
N GLU A 378 0.69 7.56 26.36
CA GLU A 378 0.48 6.63 25.23
C GLU A 378 0.54 5.15 25.63
N THR A 379 1.37 4.77 26.59
CA THR A 379 1.58 3.35 26.96
C THR A 379 0.69 2.87 28.09
N HIS A 380 0.39 3.72 29.08
CA HIS A 380 -0.31 3.33 30.32
C HIS A 380 -1.68 3.99 30.51
N ARG A 381 -2.00 5.10 29.81
CA ARG A 381 -3.28 5.80 29.97
C ARG A 381 -4.19 5.67 28.74
N GLN A 382 -3.63 5.76 27.56
CA GLN A 382 -4.33 5.65 26.29
C GLN A 382 -3.58 4.72 25.35
N ASN A 383 -3.34 3.48 25.81
CA ASN A 383 -2.74 2.47 24.97
C ASN A 383 -3.68 2.10 23.82
N LYS A 384 -3.27 2.43 22.60
CA LYS A 384 -3.96 2.06 21.35
C LYS A 384 -4.30 0.57 21.26
N TRP A 385 -3.50 -0.31 21.84
CA TRP A 385 -3.77 -1.75 21.81
C TRP A 385 -4.85 -2.18 22.81
N ASP A 386 -5.06 -1.44 23.89
CA ASP A 386 -6.17 -1.68 24.81
C ASP A 386 -7.50 -1.30 24.15
N TYR A 387 -7.51 -0.22 23.35
CA TYR A 387 -8.68 0.12 22.51
C TYR A 387 -8.98 -0.97 21.49
N MET A 388 -7.95 -1.52 20.82
CA MET A 388 -8.12 -2.66 19.91
C MET A 388 -8.69 -3.88 20.64
N ALA A 389 -8.16 -4.21 21.83
CA ALA A 389 -8.65 -5.32 22.63
C ALA A 389 -10.11 -5.12 23.08
N PHE A 390 -10.48 -3.88 23.42
CA PHE A 390 -11.86 -3.52 23.76
C PHE A 390 -12.80 -3.64 22.55
N ILE A 391 -12.39 -3.19 21.37
CA ILE A 391 -13.15 -3.38 20.11
C ILE A 391 -13.36 -4.88 19.85
N PHE A 392 -12.34 -5.71 20.06
CA PHE A 392 -12.44 -7.15 19.88
C PHE A 392 -13.42 -7.79 20.87
N HIS A 393 -13.37 -7.36 22.14
CA HIS A 393 -14.32 -7.77 23.16
C HIS A 393 -15.76 -7.41 22.74
N LEU A 394 -16.00 -6.15 22.36
CA LEU A 394 -17.31 -5.71 21.90
C LEU A 394 -17.82 -6.52 20.72
N CYS A 395 -16.94 -6.98 19.82
CA CYS A 395 -17.33 -7.78 18.65
C CYS A 395 -17.70 -9.24 18.99
N GLU A 396 -17.08 -9.85 20.01
CA GLU A 396 -17.32 -11.25 20.39
C GLU A 396 -18.47 -11.43 21.37
N THR A 397 -18.65 -10.49 22.30
CA THR A 397 -19.67 -10.60 23.34
C THR A 397 -21.08 -10.50 22.74
N GLU A 398 -21.98 -11.35 23.23
CA GLU A 398 -23.39 -11.34 22.83
C GLU A 398 -24.08 -10.04 23.28
N LEU A 399 -25.07 -9.57 22.53
CA LEU A 399 -25.69 -8.26 22.78
C LEU A 399 -26.37 -8.20 24.16
N GLU A 400 -26.86 -9.33 24.66
CA GLU A 400 -27.51 -9.45 25.97
C GLU A 400 -26.52 -9.40 27.14
N GLU A 401 -25.24 -9.74 26.91
CA GLU A 401 -24.20 -9.76 27.94
C GLU A 401 -23.47 -8.41 28.08
N LEU A 402 -23.68 -7.49 27.13
CA LEU A 402 -23.07 -6.17 27.15
C LEU A 402 -23.67 -5.29 28.27
N THR A 403 -22.81 -4.56 28.97
CA THR A 403 -23.26 -3.51 29.88
C THR A 403 -23.89 -2.34 29.10
N GLY A 404 -24.69 -1.50 29.77
CA GLY A 404 -25.35 -0.36 29.13
C GLY A 404 -24.42 0.54 28.28
N PRO A 405 -23.25 0.97 28.80
CA PRO A 405 -22.29 1.75 28.02
C PRO A 405 -21.68 0.98 26.84
N GLU A 406 -21.42 -0.32 27.00
CA GLU A 406 -20.87 -1.16 25.94
C GLU A 406 -21.88 -1.35 24.80
N HIS A 407 -23.15 -1.57 25.13
CA HIS A 407 -24.23 -1.64 24.14
C HIS A 407 -24.36 -0.30 23.36
N TYR A 408 -24.24 0.83 24.05
CA TYR A 408 -24.23 2.14 23.40
C TYR A 408 -23.06 2.27 22.42
N ILE A 409 -21.84 1.93 22.84
CA ILE A 409 -20.65 1.98 21.97
C ILE A 409 -20.78 1.02 20.78
N ARG A 410 -21.27 -0.20 21.02
CA ARG A 410 -21.50 -1.19 19.96
C ARG A 410 -22.46 -0.65 18.90
N SER A 411 -23.55 -0.02 19.33
CA SER A 411 -24.51 0.61 18.41
C SER A 411 -23.92 1.76 17.59
N LEU A 412 -22.95 2.51 18.13
CA LEU A 412 -22.23 3.55 17.40
C LEU A 412 -21.24 2.95 16.40
N MET A 413 -20.53 1.90 16.79
CA MET A 413 -19.62 1.17 15.89
C MET A 413 -20.35 0.58 14.69
N ASP A 414 -21.52 -0.03 14.91
CA ASP A 414 -22.34 -0.59 13.82
C ASP A 414 -22.83 0.49 12.83
N ARG A 415 -22.99 1.74 13.31
CA ARG A 415 -23.30 2.92 12.47
C ARG A 415 -22.07 3.54 11.81
N GLY A 416 -20.85 3.12 12.16
CA GLY A 416 -19.60 3.71 11.70
C GLY A 416 -19.25 5.05 12.37
N ASP A 417 -19.86 5.34 13.52
CA ASP A 417 -19.62 6.56 14.28
C ASP A 417 -18.50 6.38 15.32
N ALA A 418 -17.46 7.21 15.22
CA ALA A 418 -16.31 7.20 16.13
C ALA A 418 -16.43 8.14 17.35
N LYS A 419 -17.63 8.68 17.63
CA LYS A 419 -17.86 9.72 18.67
C LYS A 419 -17.48 9.28 20.10
N TRP A 420 -17.42 7.97 20.35
CA TRP A 420 -17.04 7.41 21.65
C TRP A 420 -15.53 7.48 21.90
N ILE A 421 -14.72 7.65 20.85
CA ILE A 421 -13.27 7.88 20.97
C ILE A 421 -13.04 9.27 21.58
N PRO A 422 -12.17 9.42 22.59
CA PRO A 422 -11.97 10.69 23.28
C PRO A 422 -11.06 11.64 22.48
N ILE A 423 -11.56 12.18 21.37
CA ILE A 423 -10.84 13.16 20.56
C ILE A 423 -10.68 14.47 21.34
N GLY A 424 -9.46 15.01 21.39
CA GLY A 424 -9.11 16.26 22.04
C GLY A 424 -9.18 16.24 23.57
N ARG A 425 -9.50 15.09 24.19
CA ARG A 425 -9.72 14.98 25.64
C ARG A 425 -9.16 13.71 26.25
N SER A 426 -8.86 13.77 27.54
CA SER A 426 -8.35 12.63 28.29
C SER A 426 -8.52 12.91 29.78
N LYS A 427 -8.94 11.90 30.55
CA LYS A 427 -8.97 11.98 32.03
C LYS A 427 -7.62 12.39 32.62
N PHE A 428 -6.52 12.03 31.93
CA PHE A 428 -5.19 12.45 32.34
C PHE A 428 -5.04 13.98 32.34
N LEU A 429 -5.57 14.67 31.32
CA LEU A 429 -5.55 16.13 31.27
C LEU A 429 -6.66 16.74 32.15
N GLU A 430 -7.89 16.23 32.08
CA GLU A 430 -9.02 16.77 32.84
C GLU A 430 -8.80 16.68 34.36
N GLY A 431 -8.05 15.68 34.84
CA GLY A 431 -7.71 15.56 36.26
C GLY A 431 -6.78 16.65 36.79
N SER A 432 -6.12 17.49 35.96
CA SER A 432 -5.37 18.66 36.47
C SER A 432 -6.30 19.78 36.92
N ASP A 433 -7.52 19.81 36.39
CA ASP A 433 -8.56 20.78 36.72
C ASP A 433 -9.20 20.50 38.09
N MET A 434 -8.95 19.32 38.67
CA MET A 434 -9.35 18.95 40.04
C MET A 434 -8.41 19.52 41.12
N GLY A 435 -7.28 20.15 40.74
CA GLY A 435 -6.47 20.97 41.63
C GLY A 435 -7.08 22.36 41.87
N VAL A 436 -8.07 22.76 41.08
CA VAL A 436 -8.89 23.95 41.32
C VAL A 436 -9.99 23.51 42.28
N ARG A 437 -10.01 24.07 43.50
CA ARG A 437 -11.04 23.74 44.49
C ARG A 437 -12.42 23.93 43.86
N PRO A 438 -13.44 23.10 44.18
CA PRO A 438 -14.80 23.30 43.67
C PRO A 438 -15.32 24.73 43.88
N GLN A 439 -14.91 25.38 44.98
CA GLN A 439 -15.13 26.82 45.24
C GLN A 439 -14.58 27.72 44.13
N ASP A 440 -13.36 27.48 43.66
CA ASP A 440 -12.65 28.30 42.69
C ASP A 440 -13.25 28.11 41.26
N ARG A 441 -13.80 26.93 40.97
CA ARG A 441 -14.58 26.69 39.74
C ARG A 441 -15.93 27.40 39.78
N PHE A 442 -16.63 27.34 40.92
CA PHE A 442 -17.89 28.06 41.12
C PHE A 442 -17.69 29.59 41.07
N LEU A 443 -16.57 30.09 41.61
CA LEU A 443 -16.17 31.49 41.57
C LEU A 443 -15.87 31.98 40.14
N ARG A 444 -15.18 31.20 39.31
CA ARG A 444 -14.95 31.58 37.90
C ARG A 444 -16.25 31.60 37.09
N ILE A 445 -17.12 30.63 37.32
CA ILE A 445 -18.44 30.60 36.67
C ILE A 445 -19.28 31.79 37.15
N SER A 446 -19.26 32.11 38.46
CA SER A 446 -19.98 33.26 39.01
C SER A 446 -19.44 34.58 38.46
N GLU A 447 -18.11 34.76 38.37
CA GLU A 447 -17.49 35.94 37.77
C GLU A 447 -17.82 36.08 36.29
N GLN A 448 -17.82 34.99 35.51
CA GLN A 448 -18.23 35.03 34.12
C GLN A 448 -19.72 35.38 33.96
N THR A 449 -20.60 34.81 34.80
CA THR A 449 -22.03 35.17 34.78
C THR A 449 -22.27 36.60 35.24
N GLU A 450 -21.52 37.10 36.21
CA GLU A 450 -21.62 38.48 36.69
C GLU A 450 -21.10 39.46 35.63
N TYR A 451 -20.00 39.14 34.95
CA TYR A 451 -19.48 39.93 33.83
C TYR A 451 -20.49 40.01 32.69
N LEU A 452 -21.09 38.88 32.30
CA LEU A 452 -22.14 38.84 31.27
C LEU A 452 -23.39 39.60 31.70
N SER A 453 -23.79 39.52 32.97
CA SER A 453 -24.93 40.29 33.50
C SER A 453 -24.67 41.80 33.48
N ARG A 454 -23.44 42.23 33.80
CA ARG A 454 -23.03 43.64 33.74
C ARG A 454 -22.93 44.13 32.30
N TYR A 455 -22.47 43.31 31.37
CA TYR A 455 -22.46 43.63 29.95
C TYR A 455 -23.88 43.80 29.40
N ALA A 456 -24.80 42.90 29.77
CA ALA A 456 -26.22 43.00 29.39
C ALA A 456 -26.88 44.26 29.98
N ALA A 457 -26.56 44.62 31.23
CA ALA A 457 -27.05 45.85 31.86
C ALA A 457 -26.46 47.12 31.22
N TRP A 458 -25.19 47.10 30.79
CA TRP A 458 -24.54 48.22 30.10
C TRP A 458 -25.15 48.50 28.71
N GLN A 459 -25.67 47.46 28.05
CA GLN A 459 -26.34 47.59 26.76
C GLN A 459 -27.85 47.84 26.86
N GLY A 460 -28.44 47.83 28.07
CA GLY A 460 -29.86 48.15 28.29
C GLY A 460 -30.84 47.16 27.64
N LEU A 461 -30.44 45.89 27.48
CA LEU A 461 -31.23 44.86 26.80
C LEU A 461 -32.01 44.01 27.83
N ASP A 462 -33.31 43.80 27.61
CA ASP A 462 -34.11 42.87 28.40
C ASP A 462 -33.65 41.41 28.17
N GLY A 463 -33.73 40.56 29.21
CA GLY A 463 -33.06 39.26 29.29
C GLY A 463 -33.29 38.26 28.14
N VAL A 464 -34.29 38.48 27.29
CA VAL A 464 -34.57 37.68 26.08
C VAL A 464 -33.69 38.10 24.89
N GLN A 465 -33.28 39.37 24.79
CA GLN A 465 -32.40 39.86 23.71
C GLN A 465 -30.91 39.53 23.96
N ALA A 466 -30.48 39.45 25.21
CA ALA A 466 -29.11 39.10 25.58
C ALA A 466 -28.72 37.66 25.17
N MET A 467 -29.66 36.70 25.23
CA MET A 467 -29.42 35.32 24.79
C MET A 467 -29.27 35.20 23.26
N ALA A 468 -29.93 36.06 22.48
CA ALA A 468 -29.83 36.05 21.03
C ALA A 468 -28.48 36.60 20.51
N CYS A 469 -27.91 37.61 21.16
CA CYS A 469 -26.60 38.18 20.77
C CYS A 469 -25.40 37.27 21.12
N CYS A 470 -25.52 36.40 22.14
CA CYS A 470 -24.45 35.47 22.52
C CYS A 470 -24.47 34.14 21.74
N GLY A 471 -25.31 33.99 20.70
CA GLY A 471 -25.27 32.82 19.83
C GLY A 471 -25.62 31.50 20.53
N VAL A 472 -26.40 31.54 21.62
CA VAL A 472 -26.96 30.35 22.27
C VAL A 472 -28.47 30.31 22.00
N ALA A 473 -28.81 30.19 20.72
CA ALA A 473 -30.14 29.81 20.29
C ALA A 473 -29.99 28.76 19.18
N GLY A 474 -30.40 27.53 19.48
CA GLY A 474 -30.52 26.44 18.50
C GLY A 474 -29.70 25.21 18.85
N THR A 475 -30.21 24.42 19.81
CA THR A 475 -30.14 22.96 19.79
C THR A 475 -30.82 22.39 18.56
#